data_AF-A0AAU7YPD8-F1
#
_entry.id   AF-A0AAU7YPD8-F1
#
_cell.length_a   1.000
_cell.length_b   1.000
_cell.length_c   1.000
_cell.angle_alpha   90.00
_cell.angle_beta   90.00
_cell.angle_gamma   90.00
#
_symmetry.space_group_name_H-M   'P 1'
#
loop_
_entity.id
_entity.type
_entity.pdbx_description
1 polymer ?
#
loop_
_entity_poly.entity_id
_entity_poly.type
_entity_poly.pdbx_seq_one_letter_code
_entity_poly.pdbx_strand_id
1 'polypeptide(L)'
;MSYEKEVLIYRKKIRTYSKRLVTALSIASLSGYIAALALNISSLSLYFTIVSTMLSALSLALNIWSLTDHFRQRDLNKQLVPRQEKLMKICLDIASSVSFLIGGIIYILPLESPIIPFISTAFFILGCTFMATNFIRTMISQPQIDETKTSKLVII
;
A
#
# COMPACT_ATOMS: atom_id res chain seq x y z
N MET A 1 15.84 22.24 -20.34
CA MET A 1 14.48 21.65 -20.45
C MET A 1 14.46 20.11 -20.52
N SER A 2 15.54 19.42 -20.96
CA SER A 2 15.64 17.93 -20.97
C SER A 2 15.90 17.33 -19.58
N TYR A 3 16.82 17.92 -18.81
CA TYR A 3 17.26 17.41 -17.50
C TYR A 3 16.12 17.27 -16.48
N GLU A 4 15.22 18.25 -16.38
CA GLU A 4 14.08 18.18 -15.45
C GLU A 4 13.10 17.05 -15.79
N LYS A 5 12.90 16.75 -17.08
CA LYS A 5 12.05 15.63 -17.50
C LYS A 5 12.68 14.29 -17.15
N GLU A 6 13.99 14.13 -17.35
CA GLU A 6 14.72 12.92 -16.97
C GLU A 6 14.70 12.67 -15.45
N VAL A 7 14.91 13.73 -14.66
CA VAL A 7 14.82 13.66 -13.18
C VAL A 7 13.42 13.25 -12.72
N LEU A 8 12.36 13.73 -13.38
CA LEU A 8 10.97 13.34 -13.08
C LEU A 8 10.68 11.88 -13.45
N ILE A 9 11.19 11.40 -14.58
CA ILE A 9 11.07 9.99 -15.00
C ILE A 9 11.80 9.09 -14.00
N TYR A 10 13.02 9.47 -13.62
CA TYR A 10 13.81 8.72 -12.65
C TYR A 10 13.14 8.64 -11.27
N ARG A 11 12.61 9.77 -10.76
CA ARG A 11 11.83 9.79 -9.50
C ARG A 11 10.61 8.86 -9.55
N LYS A 12 9.86 8.86 -10.65
CA LYS A 12 8.72 7.94 -10.83
C LYS A 12 9.16 6.48 -10.84
N LYS A 13 10.28 6.17 -11.49
CA LYS A 13 10.85 4.82 -11.56
C LYS A 13 11.25 4.33 -10.17
N ILE A 14 12.06 5.09 -9.44
CA ILE A 14 12.46 4.75 -8.06
C ILE A 14 11.22 4.49 -7.20
N ARG A 15 10.26 5.42 -7.17
CA ARG A 15 9.05 5.25 -6.35
C ARG A 15 8.31 3.95 -6.66
N THR A 16 8.25 3.56 -7.93
CA THR A 16 7.56 2.35 -8.35
C THR A 16 8.28 1.10 -7.84
N TYR A 17 9.60 1.05 -7.95
CA TYR A 17 10.40 -0.04 -7.39
C TYR A 17 10.33 -0.08 -5.87
N SER A 18 10.47 1.07 -5.19
CA SER A 18 10.35 1.16 -3.74
C SER A 18 9.00 0.68 -3.25
N LYS A 19 7.89 1.08 -3.90
CA LYS A 19 6.55 0.58 -3.55
C LYS A 19 6.47 -0.94 -3.68
N ARG A 20 6.92 -1.51 -4.80
CA ARG A 20 6.90 -2.97 -5.02
C ARG A 20 7.73 -3.71 -3.98
N LEU A 21 8.93 -3.21 -3.67
CA LEU A 21 9.81 -3.79 -2.67
C LEU A 21 9.16 -3.74 -1.28
N VAL A 22 8.65 -2.57 -0.87
CA VAL A 22 7.98 -2.42 0.43
C VAL A 22 6.76 -3.34 0.52
N THR A 23 5.93 -3.43 -0.51
CA THR A 23 4.79 -4.36 -0.52
C THR A 23 5.23 -5.82 -0.38
N ALA A 24 6.25 -6.26 -1.12
CA ALA A 24 6.75 -7.63 -1.04
C ALA A 24 7.31 -7.94 0.36
N LEU A 25 8.11 -7.03 0.92
CA LEU A 25 8.65 -7.16 2.27
C LEU A 25 7.54 -7.14 3.32
N SER A 26 6.50 -6.32 3.16
CA SER A 26 5.36 -6.29 4.09
C SER A 26 4.60 -7.61 4.10
N ILE A 27 4.38 -8.22 2.93
CA ILE A 27 3.72 -9.53 2.82
C ILE A 27 4.58 -10.62 3.48
N ALA A 28 5.90 -10.62 3.21
CA ALA A 28 6.84 -11.56 3.83
C ALA A 28 6.88 -11.39 5.36
N SER A 29 6.90 -10.15 5.84
CA SER A 29 6.92 -9.84 7.27
C SER A 29 5.60 -10.23 7.97
N LEU A 30 4.45 -9.96 7.34
CA LEU A 30 3.14 -10.33 7.86
C LEU A 30 2.95 -11.86 7.92
N SER A 31 3.38 -12.58 6.89
CA SER A 31 3.36 -14.05 6.89
C SER A 31 4.30 -14.62 7.96
N GLY A 32 5.48 -14.02 8.14
CA GLY A 32 6.38 -14.34 9.24
C GLY A 32 5.75 -14.13 10.62
N TYR A 33 5.05 -13.00 10.82
CA TYR A 33 4.30 -12.72 12.04
C TYR A 33 3.23 -13.78 12.33
N ILE A 34 2.41 -14.14 11.33
CA ILE A 34 1.36 -15.16 11.48
C ILE A 34 1.97 -16.53 11.82
N ALA A 35 3.08 -16.90 11.16
CA ALA A 35 3.79 -18.14 11.46
C ALA A 35 4.36 -18.14 12.89
N ALA A 36 4.96 -17.03 13.32
CA ALA A 36 5.48 -16.90 14.69
C ALA A 36 4.38 -17.00 15.75
N LEU A 37 3.20 -16.41 15.49
CA LEU A 37 2.03 -16.57 16.35
C LEU A 37 1.55 -18.02 16.41
N ALA A 38 1.45 -18.71 15.26
CA ALA A 38 1.01 -20.09 15.19
C ALA A 38 1.95 -21.06 15.93
N LEU A 39 3.25 -20.75 15.93
CA LEU A 39 4.27 -21.50 16.66
C LEU A 39 4.47 -21.00 18.11
N ASN A 40 3.72 -19.99 18.53
CA ASN A 40 3.77 -19.38 19.86
C ASN A 40 5.17 -18.84 20.25
N ILE A 41 5.94 -18.33 19.28
CA ILE A 41 7.28 -17.78 19.48
C ILE A 41 7.19 -16.24 19.61
N SER A 42 7.02 -15.77 20.84
CA SER A 42 6.76 -14.35 21.16
C SER A 42 7.87 -13.38 20.74
N SER A 43 9.13 -13.80 20.78
CA SER A 43 10.26 -12.97 20.34
C SER A 43 10.22 -12.72 18.83
N LEU A 44 9.98 -13.76 18.03
CA LEU A 44 9.86 -13.65 16.58
C LEU A 44 8.63 -12.82 16.17
N SER A 45 7.49 -13.00 16.84
CA SER A 45 6.30 -12.19 16.55
C SER A 45 6.57 -10.71 16.79
N LEU A 46 7.28 -10.37 17.88
CA LEU A 46 7.69 -8.99 18.16
C LEU A 46 8.62 -8.43 17.07
N TYR A 47 9.65 -9.18 16.65
CA TYR A 47 10.55 -8.77 15.56
C TYR A 47 9.80 -8.51 14.25
N PHE A 48 8.94 -9.44 13.83
CA PHE A 48 8.13 -9.26 12.63
C PHE A 48 7.16 -8.08 12.76
N THR A 49 6.61 -7.81 13.95
CA THR A 49 5.75 -6.63 14.16
C THR A 49 6.53 -5.33 14.01
N ILE A 50 7.74 -5.24 14.57
CA ILE A 50 8.61 -4.05 14.44
C ILE A 50 8.95 -3.81 12.97
N VAL A 51 9.40 -4.84 12.26
CA VAL A 51 9.72 -4.75 10.83
C VAL A 51 8.50 -4.33 10.02
N SER A 52 7.34 -4.94 10.28
CA SER A 52 6.08 -4.61 9.60
C SER A 52 5.65 -3.16 9.87
N THR A 53 5.88 -2.65 11.07
CA THR A 53 5.56 -1.26 11.44
C THR A 53 6.46 -0.28 10.70
N MET A 54 7.76 -0.56 10.62
CA MET A 54 8.70 0.25 9.84
C MET A 54 8.33 0.27 8.35
N LEU A 55 8.00 -0.90 7.78
CA LEU A 55 7.55 -1.02 6.39
C LEU A 55 6.22 -0.29 6.15
N SER A 56 5.31 -0.29 7.13
CA SER A 56 4.06 0.46 7.06
C SER A 56 4.28 1.97 7.05
N ALA A 57 5.22 2.47 7.85
CA ALA A 57 5.62 3.89 7.82
C ALA A 57 6.23 4.29 6.47
N LEU A 58 7.12 3.44 5.92
CA LEU A 58 7.71 3.63 4.59
C LEU A 58 6.64 3.61 3.48
N SER A 59 5.70 2.66 3.54
CA SER A 59 4.57 2.58 2.62
C SER A 59 3.72 3.83 2.67
N LEU A 60 3.39 4.31 3.88
CA LEU A 60 2.63 5.54 4.09
C LEU A 60 3.34 6.75 3.46
N ALA A 61 4.63 6.92 3.69
CA ALA A 61 5.42 8.00 3.09
C ALA A 61 5.40 7.95 1.55
N LEU A 62 5.57 6.76 0.96
CA LEU A 62 5.50 6.57 -0.49
C LEU A 62 4.10 6.83 -1.06
N ASN A 63 3.05 6.52 -0.29
CA ASN A 63 1.66 6.75 -0.67
C ASN A 63 1.26 8.22 -0.58
N ILE A 64 1.68 8.92 0.48
CA ILE A 64 1.52 10.38 0.60
C ILE A 64 2.25 11.09 -0.55
N TRP A 65 3.49 10.68 -0.85
CA TRP A 65 4.20 11.23 -2.01
C TRP A 65 3.41 10.96 -3.31
N SER A 66 2.90 9.74 -3.51
CA SER A 66 2.06 9.42 -4.66
C SER A 66 0.80 10.29 -4.75
N LEU A 67 0.21 10.64 -3.60
CA LEU A 67 -0.97 11.49 -3.49
C LEU A 67 -0.64 12.94 -3.87
N THR A 68 0.43 13.50 -3.31
CA THR A 68 0.90 14.86 -3.62
C THR A 68 1.22 15.02 -5.09
N ASP A 69 1.90 14.04 -5.70
CA ASP A 69 2.17 14.04 -7.14
C ASP A 69 0.88 13.96 -7.98
N HIS A 70 -0.11 13.21 -7.51
CA HIS A 70 -1.41 13.10 -8.19
C HIS A 70 -2.18 14.43 -8.18
N PHE A 71 -2.14 15.17 -7.08
CA PHE A 71 -2.71 16.52 -6.98
C PHE A 71 -1.89 17.54 -7.78
N ARG A 72 -0.57 17.49 -7.76
CA ARG A 72 0.27 18.37 -8.60
C ARG A 72 -0.01 18.18 -10.09
N GLN A 73 -0.26 16.95 -10.53
CA GLN A 73 -0.70 16.67 -11.91
C GLN A 73 -2.18 17.08 -12.13
N ARG A 74 -2.97 17.36 -11.09
CA ARG A 74 -4.36 17.82 -11.18
C ARG A 74 -4.47 19.25 -11.57
N ASP A 75 -3.61 20.05 -10.99
CA ASP A 75 -3.58 21.47 -11.28
C ASP A 75 -3.04 21.75 -12.69
N LEU A 76 -2.17 20.85 -13.20
CA LEU A 76 -1.55 20.97 -14.52
C LEU A 76 -2.39 20.42 -15.69
N ASN A 77 -3.11 19.31 -15.52
CA ASN A 77 -3.92 18.68 -16.58
C ASN A 77 -5.38 18.58 -16.14
N LYS A 78 -6.23 19.48 -16.67
CA LYS A 78 -7.70 19.53 -16.48
C LYS A 78 -8.47 18.33 -17.11
N GLN A 79 -7.89 17.14 -17.21
CA GLN A 79 -8.57 15.94 -17.72
C GLN A 79 -9.01 15.03 -16.57
N LEU A 80 -10.31 14.69 -16.56
CA LEU A 80 -11.04 14.18 -15.40
C LEU A 80 -11.18 12.64 -15.34
N VAL A 81 -10.98 11.91 -16.43
CA VAL A 81 -11.81 10.70 -16.63
C VAL A 81 -11.22 9.34 -16.19
N PRO A 82 -9.89 9.04 -16.16
CA PRO A 82 -9.40 7.82 -15.47
C PRO A 82 -8.90 8.11 -14.04
N ARG A 83 -9.35 9.21 -13.41
CA ARG A 83 -8.65 9.84 -12.29
C ARG A 83 -9.13 9.40 -10.90
N GLN A 84 -10.43 9.19 -10.74
CA GLN A 84 -11.02 8.83 -9.43
C GLN A 84 -10.58 7.44 -8.97
N GLU A 85 -10.42 6.50 -9.89
CA GLU A 85 -9.95 5.16 -9.59
C GLU A 85 -8.51 5.15 -9.05
N LYS A 86 -7.63 5.93 -9.66
CA LYS A 86 -6.25 6.11 -9.20
C LYS A 86 -6.18 6.79 -7.83
N LEU A 87 -7.02 7.78 -7.57
CA LEU A 87 -7.11 8.45 -6.28
C LEU A 87 -7.60 7.48 -5.20
N MET A 88 -8.67 6.76 -5.49
CA MET A 88 -9.26 5.77 -4.58
C MET A 88 -8.26 4.68 -4.22
N LYS A 89 -7.49 4.19 -5.20
CA LYS A 89 -6.37 3.26 -4.97
C LYS A 89 -5.35 3.81 -3.97
N ILE A 90 -4.91 5.06 -4.15
CA ILE A 90 -3.97 5.71 -3.24
C ILE A 90 -4.58 5.85 -1.84
N CYS A 91 -5.86 6.21 -1.74
CA CYS A 91 -6.55 6.33 -0.45
C CYS A 91 -6.65 4.98 0.29
N LEU A 92 -6.97 3.89 -0.42
CA LEU A 92 -7.01 2.55 0.17
C LEU A 92 -5.61 2.08 0.64
N ASP A 93 -4.57 2.39 -0.14
CA ASP A 93 -3.18 2.09 0.23
C ASP A 93 -2.74 2.88 1.49
N ILE A 94 -3.18 4.14 1.62
CA ILE A 94 -2.96 4.96 2.81
C ILE A 94 -3.70 4.38 4.00
N ALA A 95 -4.99 4.08 3.86
CA ALA A 95 -5.82 3.52 4.93
C ALA A 95 -5.23 2.20 5.44
N SER A 96 -4.83 1.30 4.53
CA SER A 96 -4.15 0.06 4.88
C SER A 96 -2.85 0.31 5.67
N SER A 97 -1.99 1.21 5.18
CA SER A 97 -0.71 1.53 5.84
C SER A 97 -0.90 2.15 7.23
N VAL A 98 -1.90 3.02 7.40
CA VAL A 98 -2.24 3.62 8.70
C VAL A 98 -2.77 2.57 9.66
N SER A 99 -3.68 1.70 9.21
CA SER A 99 -4.19 0.62 10.06
C SER A 99 -3.07 -0.29 10.54
N PHE A 100 -2.16 -0.72 9.65
CA PHE A 100 -1.00 -1.53 10.05
C PHE A 100 -0.06 -0.79 11.01
N LEU A 101 0.17 0.51 10.80
CA LEU A 101 0.99 1.32 11.69
C LEU A 101 0.40 1.37 13.10
N ILE A 102 -0.91 1.65 13.22
CA ILE A 102 -1.60 1.72 14.51
C ILE A 102 -1.57 0.36 15.19
N GLY A 103 -1.91 -0.72 14.48
CA GLY A 103 -1.89 -2.07 15.01
C GLY A 103 -0.51 -2.48 15.54
N GLY A 104 0.54 -2.18 14.77
CA GLY A 104 1.92 -2.47 15.16
C GLY A 104 2.41 -1.64 16.35
N ILE A 105 2.17 -0.33 16.35
CA ILE A 105 2.53 0.55 17.47
C ILE A 105 1.85 0.08 18.76
N ILE A 106 0.54 -0.16 18.73
CA ILE A 106 -0.23 -0.63 19.89
C ILE A 106 0.35 -1.94 20.44
N TYR A 107 0.80 -2.86 19.56
CA TYR A 107 1.41 -4.13 19.97
C TYR A 107 2.81 -3.97 20.59
N ILE A 108 3.61 -3.03 20.09
CA ILE A 108 4.99 -2.81 20.56
C ILE A 108 5.01 -2.06 21.90
N LEU A 109 4.01 -1.22 22.16
CA LEU A 109 3.96 -0.43 23.38
C LEU A 109 3.90 -1.36 24.62
N PRO A 110 4.70 -1.09 25.68
CA PRO A 110 4.73 -1.87 26.91
C PRO A 110 3.55 -1.48 27.79
N LEU A 111 2.34 -1.69 27.29
CA LEU A 111 1.10 -1.37 27.99
C LEU A 111 0.52 -2.69 28.54
N GLU A 112 0.25 -2.74 29.85
CA GLU A 112 -0.09 -3.97 30.58
C GLU A 112 -1.56 -4.43 30.44
N SER A 113 -2.33 -3.83 29.52
CA SER A 113 -3.76 -4.15 29.39
C SER A 113 -4.01 -5.38 28.50
N PRO A 114 -4.81 -6.36 28.96
CA PRO A 114 -5.17 -7.54 28.16
C PRO A 114 -6.03 -7.20 26.92
N ILE A 115 -6.53 -5.97 26.81
CA ILE A 115 -7.33 -5.48 25.68
C ILE A 115 -6.44 -5.09 24.49
N ILE A 116 -5.16 -4.79 24.72
CA ILE A 116 -4.24 -4.26 23.70
C ILE A 116 -4.00 -5.22 22.53
N PRO A 117 -3.78 -6.53 22.75
CA PRO A 117 -3.67 -7.49 21.66
C PRO A 117 -4.94 -7.55 20.80
N PHE A 118 -6.12 -7.38 21.40
CA PHE A 118 -7.39 -7.34 20.66
C PHE A 118 -7.50 -6.11 19.78
N ILE A 119 -7.20 -4.92 20.31
CA ILE A 119 -7.22 -3.67 19.54
C ILE A 119 -6.19 -3.74 18.40
N SER A 120 -4.97 -4.17 18.69
CA SER A 120 -3.91 -4.34 17.69
C SER A 120 -4.34 -5.26 16.56
N THR A 121 -4.90 -6.43 16.90
CA THR A 121 -5.38 -7.42 15.92
C THR A 121 -6.50 -6.86 15.05
N ALA A 122 -7.44 -6.09 15.62
CA ALA A 122 -8.50 -5.45 14.84
C ALA A 122 -7.94 -4.49 13.77
N PHE A 123 -6.91 -3.71 14.12
CA PHE A 123 -6.22 -2.85 13.16
C PHE A 123 -5.46 -3.63 12.08
N PHE A 124 -4.82 -4.75 12.43
CA PHE A 124 -4.21 -5.64 11.43
C PHE A 124 -5.25 -6.20 10.44
N ILE A 125 -6.40 -6.68 10.94
CA ILE A 125 -7.50 -7.19 10.10
C ILE A 125 -8.01 -6.08 9.17
N LEU A 126 -8.20 -4.87 9.70
CA LEU A 126 -8.64 -3.73 8.92
C LEU A 126 -7.63 -3.36 7.82
N GLY A 127 -6.33 -3.36 8.15
CA GLY A 127 -5.23 -3.13 7.20
C GLY A 127 -5.23 -4.15 6.06
N CYS A 128 -5.40 -5.44 6.38
CA CYS A 128 -5.54 -6.51 5.40
C CYS A 128 -6.78 -6.33 4.52
N THR A 129 -7.91 -5.94 5.11
CA THR A 129 -9.17 -5.73 4.39
C THR A 129 -9.03 -4.62 3.34
N PHE A 130 -8.42 -3.48 3.69
CA PHE A 130 -8.14 -2.41 2.73
C PHE A 130 -7.18 -2.86 1.63
N MET A 131 -6.12 -3.59 1.97
CA MET A 131 -5.15 -4.11 1.01
C MET A 131 -5.80 -5.07 0.01
N ALA A 132 -6.59 -6.04 0.50
CA ALA A 132 -7.31 -7.01 -0.32
C ALA A 132 -8.34 -6.34 -1.23
N THR A 133 -9.09 -5.37 -0.70
CA THR A 133 -10.04 -4.57 -1.50
C THR A 133 -9.33 -3.86 -2.64
N ASN A 134 -8.17 -3.25 -2.38
CA ASN A 134 -7.40 -2.57 -3.40
C ASN A 134 -6.85 -3.55 -4.46
N PHE A 135 -6.38 -4.73 -4.03
CA PHE A 135 -5.89 -5.77 -4.93
C PHE A 135 -6.98 -6.30 -5.87
N ILE A 136 -8.13 -6.70 -5.31
CA ILE A 136 -9.29 -7.18 -6.08
C ILE A 136 -9.73 -6.12 -7.08
N ARG A 137 -9.84 -4.85 -6.64
CA ARG A 137 -10.21 -3.75 -7.52
C ARG A 137 -9.23 -3.62 -8.68
N THR A 138 -7.92 -3.66 -8.42
CA THR A 138 -6.93 -3.57 -9.51
C THR A 138 -7.01 -4.72 -10.50
N MET A 139 -7.36 -5.93 -10.05
CA MET A 139 -7.59 -7.07 -10.93
C MET A 139 -8.86 -6.93 -11.76
N ILE A 140 -9.93 -6.34 -11.22
CA ILE A 140 -11.19 -6.13 -11.94
C ILE A 140 -11.07 -5.00 -12.98
N SER A 141 -10.28 -3.96 -12.69
CA SER A 141 -10.09 -2.82 -13.58
C SER A 141 -9.09 -3.09 -14.73
N GLN A 142 -8.22 -4.10 -14.59
CA GLN A 142 -7.29 -4.52 -15.65
C GLN A 142 -7.95 -5.10 -16.91
N PRO A 143 -8.90 -6.06 -16.85
CA PRO A 143 -9.47 -6.70 -18.04
C PRO A 143 -10.24 -5.73 -18.94
N GLN A 144 -10.84 -4.66 -18.40
CA GLN A 144 -11.56 -3.67 -19.22
C GLN A 144 -10.66 -2.85 -20.17
N ILE A 145 -9.34 -2.78 -19.92
CA ILE A 145 -8.41 -2.02 -20.76
C ILE A 145 -7.88 -2.86 -21.94
N ASP A 146 -7.85 -4.18 -21.82
CA ASP A 146 -7.40 -5.06 -22.91
C ASP A 146 -8.51 -5.35 -23.93
N GLU A 147 -9.78 -5.47 -23.52
CA GLU A 147 -10.91 -5.65 -24.47
C GLU A 147 -11.22 -4.38 -25.29
N THR A 148 -10.97 -3.20 -24.74
CA THR A 148 -11.17 -1.92 -25.46
C THR A 148 -10.06 -1.59 -26.45
N LYS A 149 -8.89 -2.24 -26.35
CA LYS A 149 -7.82 -2.13 -27.35
C LYS A 149 -8.03 -3.08 -28.53
N THR A 150 -8.53 -4.29 -28.30
CA THR A 150 -8.84 -5.24 -29.37
C THR A 150 -10.10 -4.85 -30.15
N SER A 151 -11.12 -4.27 -29.50
CA SER A 151 -12.35 -3.85 -30.20
C SER A 151 -12.18 -2.62 -31.10
N LYS A 152 -11.07 -1.88 -31.00
CA LYS A 152 -10.73 -0.77 -31.91
C LYS A 152 -9.84 -1.18 -33.08
N LEU A 153 -9.47 -2.45 -33.19
CA LEU A 153 -8.56 -2.97 -34.22
C LEU A 153 -9.25 -3.93 -35.21
N VAL A 154 -10.56 -3.75 -35.46
CA VAL A 154 -11.27 -4.41 -36.58
C VAL A 154 -12.09 -3.36 -37.32
N ILE A 155 -11.40 -2.48 -38.05
CA ILE A 155 -11.91 -1.86 -39.28
C ILE A 155 -10.74 -1.83 -40.26
N ILE A 156 -10.53 -2.93 -40.99
CA ILE A 156 -10.09 -2.95 -42.40
C ILE A 156 -10.75 -4.18 -43.03
#